data_AF-A0AAV0JVD6-F1
#
_entry.id   AF-A0AAV0JVD6-F1
#
_cell.length_a   1.000
_cell.length_b   1.000
_cell.length_c   1.000
_cell.angle_alpha   90.00
_cell.angle_beta   90.00
_cell.angle_gamma   90.00
#
_symmetry.space_group_name_H-M   'P 1'
#
loop_
_entity.id
_entity.type
_entity.pdbx_description
1 polymer ?
#
loop_
_entity_poly.entity_id
_entity_poly.type
_entity_poly.pdbx_seq_one_letter_code
_entity_poly.pdbx_strand_id
1 'polypeptide(L)'
;PPDFAAVFASRRFFFSSPGLSNSISKSHRPNEEMNPTNGGVVAVKKYSPDPYSDFKKSMEEMIESRRIVDAHGNWDYLHELLSCYLAMNPKHTHGYIVSAFADIVVRLLRSMQWASMMLRRSST
;
A
#
# COMPACT_ATOMS: atom_id res chain seq x y z
N PRO A 1 2.12 25.41 -2.03
CA PRO A 1 1.17 24.28 -1.92
C PRO A 1 1.62 23.30 -0.83
N PRO A 2 0.74 22.86 0.08
CA PRO A 2 1.12 21.90 1.11
C PRO A 2 1.42 20.53 0.48
N ASP A 3 2.59 19.97 0.82
CA ASP A 3 3.08 18.68 0.35
C ASP A 3 2.52 17.57 1.25
N PHE A 4 1.43 16.95 0.82
CA PHE A 4 0.75 15.89 1.56
C PHE A 4 1.49 14.54 1.51
N ALA A 5 2.50 14.40 0.62
CA ALA A 5 3.35 13.22 0.56
C ALA A 5 4.23 13.10 1.83
N ALA A 6 4.70 14.23 2.36
CA ALA A 6 5.41 14.28 3.64
C ALA A 6 4.58 13.79 4.83
N VAL A 7 3.26 14.07 4.84
CA VAL A 7 2.37 13.67 5.94
C VAL A 7 2.21 12.16 6.00
N PHE A 8 2.14 11.49 4.86
CA PHE A 8 2.03 10.03 4.80
C PHE A 8 3.38 9.33 5.08
N ALA A 9 4.49 9.93 4.64
CA ALA A 9 5.83 9.45 4.93
C ALA A 9 6.22 9.58 6.42
N SER A 10 5.54 10.46 7.17
CA SER A 10 5.89 10.77 8.58
C SER A 10 5.30 9.79 9.61
N ARG A 11 4.43 8.86 9.23
CA ARG A 11 4.03 7.72 10.11
C ARG A 11 5.00 6.56 9.93
N ARG A 12 6.22 6.89 10.31
CA ARG A 12 7.44 6.11 10.27
C ARG A 12 7.37 4.95 11.28
N PHE A 13 6.98 3.78 10.79
CA PHE A 13 7.16 2.48 11.46
C PHE A 13 8.61 1.99 11.43
N PHE A 14 9.60 2.89 11.46
CA PHE A 14 11.00 2.52 11.57
C PHE A 14 11.73 3.52 12.46
N PHE A 15 12.02 3.03 13.67
CA PHE A 15 12.94 3.55 14.67
C PHE A 15 13.91 4.63 14.16
N SER A 16 14.02 5.69 14.94
CA SER A 16 14.93 6.82 14.79
C SER A 16 16.37 6.40 14.43
N SER A 17 16.98 7.21 13.55
CA SER A 17 18.30 7.13 12.90
C SER A 17 19.50 6.96 13.86
N PRO A 18 20.73 6.74 13.36
CA PRO A 18 21.58 7.86 12.87
C PRO A 18 22.35 7.49 11.58
N GLY A 19 22.57 8.41 10.64
CA GLY A 19 23.56 9.48 10.83
C GLY A 19 24.92 8.98 10.33
N LEU A 20 25.20 9.21 9.05
CA LEU A 20 26.43 8.88 8.35
C LEU A 20 27.40 10.07 8.50
N SER A 21 28.53 9.92 9.21
CA SER A 21 29.77 10.70 8.95
C SER A 21 31.01 10.19 9.71
N ASN A 22 32.15 10.36 9.06
CA ASN A 22 33.47 9.73 9.25
C ASN A 22 34.32 10.30 10.39
N SER A 23 35.23 9.49 10.97
CA SER A 23 36.59 9.95 11.34
C SER A 23 37.57 8.79 11.64
N ILE A 24 38.82 8.99 11.22
CA ILE A 24 39.98 8.10 11.27
C ILE A 24 40.71 8.23 12.62
N SER A 25 41.07 7.10 13.28
CA SER A 25 42.41 6.89 13.86
C SER A 25 42.58 5.49 14.49
N LYS A 26 43.80 4.99 14.35
CA LYS A 26 44.35 3.68 14.74
C LYS A 26 44.18 3.32 16.23
N SER A 27 44.20 2.00 16.45
CA SER A 27 44.97 1.25 17.47
C SER A 27 44.14 0.55 18.54
N HIS A 28 43.90 -0.75 18.35
CA HIS A 28 44.50 -1.85 19.11
C HIS A 28 43.80 -3.17 18.74
N ARG A 29 44.56 -4.11 18.18
CA ARG A 29 44.30 -5.58 18.24
C ARG A 29 44.89 -6.05 19.60
N PRO A 30 44.49 -7.18 20.22
CA PRO A 30 44.17 -8.43 19.52
C PRO A 30 43.03 -9.31 20.07
N ASN A 31 42.41 -10.03 19.13
CA ASN A 31 42.10 -11.46 19.16
C ASN A 31 41.22 -12.01 20.30
N GLU A 32 39.93 -12.23 20.03
CA GLU A 32 39.21 -13.49 20.30
C GLU A 32 38.14 -13.75 19.21
N GLU A 33 38.42 -14.75 18.39
CA GLU A 33 37.51 -15.78 17.85
C GLU A 33 36.00 -15.51 17.71
N MET A 34 35.51 -15.39 16.45
CA MET A 34 34.37 -16.19 15.96
C MET A 34 34.31 -16.17 14.42
N ASN A 35 34.18 -17.36 13.83
CA ASN A 35 34.15 -17.74 12.42
C ASN A 35 33.38 -16.82 11.42
N PRO A 36 33.78 -16.84 10.12
CA PRO A 36 33.08 -16.15 9.06
C PRO A 36 31.87 -16.99 8.61
N THR A 37 30.70 -16.69 9.15
CA THR A 37 29.46 -16.99 8.45
C THR A 37 28.87 -15.67 8.01
N ASN A 38 29.29 -15.21 6.82
CA ASN A 38 28.53 -14.24 6.05
C ASN A 38 27.24 -14.94 5.60
N GLY A 39 26.35 -15.18 6.57
CA GLY A 39 24.97 -15.53 6.35
C GLY A 39 24.36 -14.35 5.63
N GLY A 40 24.39 -14.41 4.30
CA GLY A 40 23.63 -13.50 3.46
C GLY A 40 22.21 -13.54 4.00
N VAL A 41 21.78 -12.45 4.61
CA VAL A 41 20.38 -12.21 4.90
C VAL A 41 19.75 -12.06 3.52
N VAL A 42 19.38 -13.19 2.93
CA VAL A 42 18.50 -13.20 1.77
C VAL A 42 17.24 -12.57 2.30
N ALA A 43 17.03 -11.30 1.98
CA ALA A 43 15.77 -10.63 2.21
C ALA A 43 14.75 -11.34 1.31
N VAL A 44 14.23 -12.47 1.80
CA VAL A 44 13.15 -13.20 1.14
C VAL A 44 11.97 -12.26 1.20
N LYS A 45 11.71 -11.62 0.07
CA LYS A 45 10.58 -10.76 -0.12
C LYS A 45 9.35 -11.66 0.02
N LYS A 46 8.75 -11.65 1.20
CA LYS A 46 7.55 -12.43 1.50
C LYS A 46 6.39 -11.81 0.72
N TYR A 47 6.27 -12.21 -0.53
CA TYR A 47 5.05 -12.01 -1.27
C TYR A 47 3.98 -12.90 -0.66
N SER A 48 2.79 -12.34 -0.45
CA SER A 48 1.64 -13.15 -0.05
C SER A 48 1.36 -14.23 -1.10
N PRO A 49 0.86 -15.42 -0.70
CA PRO A 49 0.41 -16.44 -1.64
C PRO A 49 -0.70 -15.98 -2.58
N ASP A 50 -1.49 -14.95 -2.19
CA ASP A 50 -2.56 -14.39 -3.02
C ASP A 50 -2.54 -12.85 -3.02
N PRO A 51 -1.65 -12.23 -3.82
CA PRO A 51 -1.49 -10.78 -3.84
C PRO A 51 -2.75 -10.05 -4.32
N TYR A 52 -3.55 -10.65 -5.20
CA TYR A 52 -4.81 -10.06 -5.66
C TYR A 52 -5.78 -9.87 -4.49
N SER A 53 -6.04 -10.94 -3.73
CA SER A 53 -7.00 -10.88 -2.62
C SER A 53 -6.58 -9.90 -1.53
N ASP A 54 -5.27 -9.78 -1.28
CA ASP A 54 -4.76 -8.86 -0.27
C ASP A 54 -4.87 -7.40 -0.71
N PHE A 55 -4.51 -7.07 -1.95
CA PHE A 55 -4.70 -5.73 -2.47
C PHE A 55 -6.17 -5.34 -2.47
N LYS A 56 -7.05 -6.26 -2.87
CA LYS A 56 -8.50 -6.05 -2.87
C LYS A 56 -9.01 -5.74 -1.47
N LYS A 57 -8.72 -6.60 -0.48
CA LYS A 57 -9.13 -6.39 0.92
C LYS A 57 -8.63 -5.06 1.46
N SER A 58 -7.36 -4.76 1.24
CA SER A 58 -6.75 -3.52 1.72
C SER A 58 -7.39 -2.27 1.11
N MET A 59 -7.67 -2.28 -0.20
CA MET A 59 -8.41 -1.18 -0.85
C MET A 59 -9.84 -1.07 -0.34
N GLU A 60 -10.54 -2.20 -0.13
CA GLU A 60 -11.90 -2.22 0.39
C GLU A 60 -11.99 -1.64 1.82
N GLU A 61 -11.04 -1.97 2.70
CA GLU A 61 -10.95 -1.38 4.04
C GLU A 61 -10.78 0.15 4.00
N MET A 62 -9.94 0.66 3.07
CA MET A 62 -9.75 2.10 2.89
C MET A 62 -10.99 2.82 2.33
N ILE A 63 -11.74 2.16 1.44
CA ILE A 63 -12.97 2.67 0.85
C ILE A 63 -14.11 2.68 1.87
N GLU A 64 -14.25 1.60 2.64
CA GLU A 64 -15.27 1.46 3.69
C GLU A 64 -15.06 2.49 4.79
N SER A 65 -13.81 2.73 5.19
CA SER A 65 -13.45 3.75 6.20
C SER A 65 -13.87 5.17 5.80
N ARG A 66 -14.02 5.44 4.49
CA ARG A 66 -14.50 6.73 3.97
C ARG A 66 -15.98 6.71 3.56
N ARG A 67 -16.69 5.59 3.77
CA ARG A 67 -18.10 5.38 3.42
C ARG A 67 -18.39 5.67 1.94
N ILE A 68 -17.47 5.30 1.06
CA ILE A 68 -17.63 5.50 -0.37
C ILE A 68 -18.62 4.46 -0.90
N VAL A 69 -19.80 4.94 -1.28
CA VAL A 69 -20.89 4.13 -1.83
C VAL A 69 -21.09 4.33 -3.34
N ASP A 70 -20.49 5.39 -3.89
CA ASP A 70 -20.58 5.75 -5.30
C ASP A 70 -19.19 5.91 -5.92
N ALA A 71 -18.96 5.20 -7.02
CA ALA A 71 -17.74 5.37 -7.81
C ALA A 71 -17.68 6.73 -8.52
N HIS A 72 -18.81 7.25 -9.02
CA HIS A 72 -18.84 8.48 -9.80
C HIS A 72 -18.53 9.69 -8.93
N GLY A 73 -19.23 9.83 -7.80
CA GLY A 73 -19.02 10.92 -6.85
C GLY A 73 -17.67 10.89 -6.12
N ASN A 74 -16.91 9.80 -6.21
CA ASN A 74 -15.62 9.64 -5.52
C ASN A 74 -14.48 9.25 -6.48
N TRP A 75 -14.62 9.54 -7.76
CA TRP A 75 -13.65 9.12 -8.77
C TRP A 75 -12.25 9.67 -8.51
N ASP A 76 -12.12 10.93 -8.08
CA ASP A 76 -10.83 11.54 -7.77
C ASP A 76 -10.08 10.78 -6.67
N TYR A 77 -10.79 10.39 -5.61
CA TYR A 77 -10.22 9.59 -4.53
C TYR A 77 -9.84 8.18 -4.99
N LEU A 78 -10.71 7.52 -5.75
CA LEU A 78 -10.42 6.17 -6.28
C LEU A 78 -9.20 6.19 -7.20
N HIS A 79 -9.05 7.23 -8.01
CA HIS A 79 -7.89 7.45 -8.86
C HIS A 79 -6.61 7.69 -8.03
N GLU A 80 -6.68 8.53 -6.99
CA GLU A 80 -5.55 8.76 -6.07
C GLU A 80 -5.15 7.48 -5.33
N LEU A 81 -6.13 6.71 -4.86
CA LEU A 81 -5.92 5.42 -4.21
C LEU A 81 -5.15 4.47 -5.14
N LEU A 82 -5.62 4.26 -6.38
CA LEU A 82 -4.93 3.43 -7.35
C LEU A 82 -3.51 3.95 -7.64
N SER A 83 -3.36 5.25 -7.83
CA SER A 83 -2.08 5.89 -8.11
C SER A 83 -1.06 5.62 -7.00
N CYS A 84 -1.49 5.71 -5.74
CA CYS A 84 -0.67 5.43 -4.57
C CYS A 84 -0.19 3.97 -4.54
N TYR A 85 -1.08 3.00 -4.79
CA TYR A 85 -0.68 1.59 -4.85
C TYR A 85 0.31 1.31 -5.98
N LEU A 86 0.10 1.89 -7.17
CA LEU A 86 1.02 1.71 -8.29
C LEU A 86 2.40 2.33 -8.02
N ALA A 87 2.46 3.49 -7.36
CA ALA A 87 3.71 4.17 -7.04
C ALA A 87 4.51 3.45 -5.95
N MET A 88 3.84 2.89 -4.93
CA MET A 88 4.50 2.23 -3.80
C MET A 88 4.91 0.77 -4.07
N ASN A 89 4.35 0.15 -5.13
CA ASN A 89 4.57 -1.26 -5.41
C ASN A 89 5.36 -1.49 -6.70
N PRO A 90 6.19 -2.55 -6.77
CA PRO A 90 6.99 -2.84 -7.95
C PRO A 90 6.13 -3.29 -9.15
N LYS A 91 6.59 -3.02 -10.38
CA LYS A 91 5.82 -3.24 -11.62
C LYS A 91 5.23 -4.65 -11.78
N HIS A 92 5.89 -5.69 -11.28
CA HIS A 92 5.38 -7.06 -11.39
C HIS A 92 4.11 -7.31 -10.57
N THR A 93 3.78 -6.48 -9.58
CA THR A 93 2.53 -6.61 -8.81
C THR A 93 1.37 -5.79 -9.39
N HIS A 94 1.65 -4.88 -10.34
CA HIS A 94 0.65 -3.94 -10.86
C HIS A 94 -0.55 -4.65 -11.49
N GLY A 95 -0.34 -5.81 -12.12
CA GLY A 95 -1.45 -6.62 -12.67
C GLY A 95 -2.47 -7.04 -11.60
N TYR A 96 -2.02 -7.39 -10.39
CA TYR A 96 -2.90 -7.75 -9.29
C TYR A 96 -3.63 -6.52 -8.72
N ILE A 97 -2.91 -5.40 -8.60
CA ILE A 97 -3.44 -4.12 -8.11
C ILE A 97 -4.57 -3.61 -9.02
N VAL A 98 -4.32 -3.58 -10.34
CA VAL A 98 -5.30 -3.10 -11.32
C VAL A 98 -6.52 -4.03 -11.38
N SER A 99 -6.30 -5.35 -11.34
CA SER A 99 -7.40 -6.33 -11.31
C SER A 99 -8.27 -6.16 -10.07
N ALA A 100 -7.67 -6.04 -8.88
CA ALA A 100 -8.39 -5.81 -7.64
C ALA A 100 -9.19 -4.50 -7.66
N PHE A 101 -8.57 -3.42 -8.15
CA PHE A 101 -9.22 -2.12 -8.28
C PHE A 101 -10.42 -2.16 -9.26
N ALA A 102 -10.27 -2.82 -10.42
CA ALA A 102 -11.35 -2.95 -11.39
C ALA A 102 -12.57 -3.66 -10.80
N ASP A 103 -12.38 -4.75 -10.06
CA ASP A 103 -13.48 -5.46 -9.40
C ASP A 103 -14.20 -4.59 -8.35
N ILE A 104 -13.46 -3.75 -7.62
CA ILE A 104 -14.03 -2.81 -6.67
C ILE A 104 -14.88 -1.77 -7.40
N VAL A 105 -14.38 -1.18 -8.51
CA VAL A 105 -15.15 -0.21 -9.30
C VAL A 105 -16.43 -0.85 -9.84
N VAL A 106 -16.36 -2.06 -10.40
CA VAL A 106 -17.54 -2.80 -10.87
C VAL A 106 -18.52 -3.04 -9.73
N ARG A 107 -18.06 -3.39 -8.52
CA ARG A 107 -18.91 -3.56 -7.33
C ARG A 107 -19.63 -2.27 -6.97
N LEU A 108 -18.92 -1.14 -6.93
CA LEU A 108 -19.49 0.17 -6.60
C LEU A 108 -20.53 0.61 -7.64
N LEU A 109 -20.22 0.46 -8.93
CA LEU A 109 -21.14 0.78 -10.03
C LEU A 109 -22.42 -0.06 -9.99
N ARG A 110 -22.29 -1.36 -9.71
CA ARG A 110 -23.45 -2.24 -9.54
C ARG A 110 -24.28 -1.82 -8.32
N SER A 111 -23.63 -1.56 -7.19
CA SER A 111 -24.31 -1.11 -5.96
C SER A 111 -25.15 0.14 -6.20
N MET A 112 -24.62 1.10 -6.94
CA MET A 112 -25.34 2.32 -7.33
C MET A 112 -26.58 2.03 -8.18
N GLN A 113 -26.47 1.16 -9.19
CA GLN A 113 -27.61 0.78 -10.03
C GLN A 113 -28.70 0.07 -9.21
N TRP A 114 -28.31 -0.83 -8.30
CA TRP A 114 -29.24 -1.53 -7.42
C TRP A 114 -29.97 -0.56 -6.47
N ALA A 115 -29.24 0.37 -5.85
CA ALA A 115 -29.84 1.39 -4.98
C ALA A 115 -30.87 2.25 -5.75
N SER A 116 -30.51 2.65 -6.97
CA SER A 116 -31.41 3.42 -7.85
C SER A 116 -32.66 2.62 -8.25
N MET A 117 -32.54 1.33 -8.55
CA MET A 117 -33.70 0.47 -8.86
C MET A 117 -34.62 0.27 -7.66
N MET A 118 -34.08 0.07 -6.45
CA MET A 118 -34.88 -0.13 -5.25
C MET A 118 -35.65 1.13 -4.86
N LEU A 119 -35.03 2.30 -4.94
CA LEU A 119 -35.69 3.57 -4.64
C LEU A 119 -36.90 3.82 -5.56
N ARG A 120 -36.79 3.46 -6.84
CA ARG A 120 -37.89 3.57 -7.81
C ARG A 120 -39.04 2.61 -7.49
N ARG A 121 -38.74 1.39 -7.05
CA ARG A 121 -39.77 0.39 -6.67
C ARG A 121 -40.51 0.75 -5.39
N SER A 122 -39.88 1.44 -4.44
CA SER A 122 -40.52 1.86 -3.18
C SER A 122 -41.43 3.08 -3.32
N SER A 123 -41.37 3.79 -4.46
CA SER A 123 -42.20 4.98 -4.74
C SER A 123 -43.46 4.68 -5.57
N THR A 124 -43.72 3.40 -5.88
CA THR A 124 -44.92 2.95 -6.61
C THR A 124 -45.81 2.15 -5.66
#